data_AF-A0A0V1AGF3-F1
#
_entry.id   AF-A0A0V1AGF3-F1
#
_cell.length_a   1.000
_cell.length_b   1.000
_cell.length_c   1.000
_cell.angle_alpha   90.00
_cell.angle_beta   90.00
_cell.angle_gamma   90.00
#
_symmetry.space_group_name_H-M   'P 1'
#
loop_
_entity.id
_entity.type
_entity.pdbx_description
1 polymer ?
#
loop_
_entity_poly.entity_id
_entity_poly.type
_entity_poly.pdbx_seq_one_letter_code
_entity_poly.pdbx_strand_id
1 'polypeptide(L)'
;LKYDFMKRKVFAVKCEILYAKMEDSIRREMLAIFKLNGYQLKPDAQKCLIEYMSTFDMADDRKNFINNVITVIQKIPMESCFLDEESVLKSIKHLEKTIPKKSELFIIIPANVVPKFSYDMDKKKFHLLPCTASKSAMLSTGAEKEALYRNRFLLIYQRLLNHELFTVDEPSVFNAKKYQIRTVESLCGFQGSLKSTVIVGMMSQLKHHTFHLEDLTGDIEMNLTETNFQPGLYVENMIVMVEGFVSDSILHATTIGFPPIESAEQSLNHLDNMDLFGGQKEIKELNLNELSQLEETFDAMFIFLSDIFLDSPKVRKALNCLFDGFSENDPSQLLFFVFSGEFLSEYYGIQQASILQDGFKALADIVVNYPNLVKRAQFIFIPSSADAVFTDTIPRQPLLPSVVAPFKSKVQNCTLATNPCRIRYLSHRIVVFREDIVSRICRNSFYMPNEMENIPEYKH
;
A
#
# COMPACT_ATOMS: atom_id res chain seq x y z
N LEU A 1 60.74 -2.22 35.17
CA LEU A 1 60.28 -3.36 34.34
C LEU A 1 59.58 -4.48 35.12
N LYS A 2 60.05 -4.92 36.31
CA LYS A 2 59.31 -5.91 37.14
C LYS A 2 58.08 -5.35 37.90
N TYR A 3 58.05 -4.04 38.18
CA TYR A 3 56.93 -3.39 38.89
C TYR A 3 55.70 -3.11 38.00
N ASP A 4 55.91 -2.96 36.68
CA ASP A 4 54.84 -2.68 35.71
C ASP A 4 54.11 -3.95 35.25
N PHE A 5 54.80 -5.09 35.28
CA PHE A 5 54.25 -6.41 34.94
C PHE A 5 53.24 -6.91 36.00
N MET A 6 53.47 -6.58 37.28
CA MET A 6 52.55 -6.89 38.39
C MET A 6 51.27 -6.03 38.34
N LYS A 7 51.37 -4.74 38.00
CA LYS A 7 50.19 -3.87 37.84
C LYS A 7 49.30 -4.28 36.67
N ARG A 8 49.87 -4.69 35.53
CA ARG A 8 49.09 -5.20 34.38
C ARG A 8 48.40 -6.54 34.67
N LYS A 9 49.03 -7.45 35.42
CA LYS A 9 48.37 -8.68 35.91
C LYS A 9 47.23 -8.39 36.89
N VAL A 10 47.42 -7.45 37.82
CA VAL A 10 46.36 -7.09 38.78
C VAL A 10 45.20 -6.34 38.11
N PHE A 11 45.45 -5.56 37.05
CA PHE A 11 44.39 -4.89 36.26
C PHE A 11 43.62 -5.88 35.37
N ALA A 12 44.31 -6.82 34.70
CA ALA A 12 43.67 -7.88 33.92
C ALA A 12 42.83 -8.81 34.80
N VAL A 13 43.35 -9.22 35.96
CA VAL A 13 42.61 -10.02 36.95
C VAL A 13 41.45 -9.21 37.55
N LYS A 14 41.58 -7.89 37.76
CA LYS A 14 40.46 -7.04 38.18
C LYS A 14 39.37 -6.93 37.11
N CYS A 15 39.72 -6.83 35.83
CA CYS A 15 38.77 -6.80 34.72
C CYS A 15 38.06 -8.14 34.53
N GLU A 16 38.78 -9.27 34.64
CA GLU A 16 38.18 -10.62 34.64
C GLU A 16 37.28 -10.84 35.86
N ILE A 17 37.66 -10.36 37.05
CA ILE A 17 36.82 -10.43 38.25
C ILE A 17 35.61 -9.50 38.13
N LEU A 18 35.73 -8.34 37.50
CA LEU A 18 34.60 -7.42 37.26
C LEU A 18 33.63 -8.00 36.24
N TYR A 19 34.12 -8.59 35.15
CA TYR A 19 33.32 -9.32 34.18
C TYR A 19 32.62 -10.52 34.82
N ALA A 20 33.35 -11.35 35.58
CA ALA A 20 32.78 -12.50 36.30
C ALA A 20 31.75 -12.07 37.35
N LYS A 21 31.97 -10.96 38.07
CA LYS A 21 31.01 -10.40 39.03
C LYS A 21 29.76 -9.84 38.36
N MET A 22 29.90 -9.24 37.18
CA MET A 22 28.78 -8.71 36.40
C MET A 22 27.94 -9.86 35.84
N GLU A 23 28.60 -10.90 35.32
CA GLU A 23 27.98 -12.14 34.85
C GLU A 23 27.27 -12.90 35.99
N ASP A 24 27.85 -12.96 37.19
CA ASP A 24 27.23 -13.53 38.38
C ASP A 24 26.07 -12.70 38.95
N SER A 25 26.05 -11.39 38.71
CA SER A 25 24.91 -10.53 39.06
C SER A 25 23.74 -10.81 38.12
N ILE A 26 24.01 -10.84 36.81
CA ILE A 26 23.02 -11.14 35.76
C ILE A 26 22.46 -12.56 35.93
N ARG A 27 23.33 -13.53 36.21
CA ARG A 27 22.95 -14.93 36.48
C ARG A 27 21.99 -15.05 37.66
N ARG A 28 22.25 -14.35 38.76
CA ARG A 28 21.37 -14.36 39.95
C ARG A 28 20.01 -13.72 39.68
N GLU A 29 19.99 -12.61 38.95
CA GLU A 29 18.76 -11.90 38.57
C GLU A 29 17.89 -12.75 37.64
N MET A 30 18.49 -13.35 36.60
CA MET A 30 17.83 -14.28 35.70
C MET A 30 17.22 -15.47 36.46
N LEU A 31 18.00 -16.13 37.31
CA LEU A 31 17.53 -17.29 38.09
C LEU A 31 16.40 -16.92 39.05
N ALA A 32 16.43 -15.72 39.63
CA ALA A 32 15.34 -15.24 40.49
C ALA A 32 14.03 -15.07 39.71
N ILE A 33 14.07 -14.48 38.52
CA ILE A 33 12.88 -14.24 37.70
C ILE A 33 12.28 -15.56 37.17
N PHE A 34 13.11 -16.49 36.69
CA PHE A 34 12.62 -17.81 36.25
C PHE A 34 12.04 -18.62 37.42
N LYS A 35 12.68 -18.55 38.60
CA LYS A 35 12.19 -19.24 39.80
C LYS A 35 10.89 -18.66 40.34
N LEU A 36 10.70 -17.33 40.26
CA LEU A 36 9.43 -16.66 40.56
C LEU A 36 8.29 -17.12 39.64
N ASN A 37 8.62 -17.43 38.39
CA ASN A 37 7.66 -17.93 37.40
C ASN A 37 7.54 -19.47 37.38
N GLY A 38 8.13 -20.18 38.36
CA GLY A 38 7.97 -21.63 38.53
C GLY A 38 8.86 -22.51 37.64
N TYR A 39 9.86 -21.94 36.96
CA TYR A 39 10.75 -22.67 36.05
C TYR A 39 12.15 -22.88 36.64
N GLN A 40 12.78 -24.01 36.29
CA GLN A 40 14.18 -24.29 36.59
C GLN A 40 15.00 -24.45 35.31
N LEU A 41 16.02 -23.60 35.13
CA LEU A 41 16.89 -23.63 33.97
C LEU A 41 18.02 -24.67 34.14
N LYS A 42 18.20 -25.56 33.16
CA LYS A 42 19.38 -26.44 33.09
C LYS A 42 20.67 -25.61 32.85
N PRO A 43 21.85 -26.11 33.23
CA PRO A 43 23.12 -25.37 33.09
C PRO A 43 23.40 -24.85 31.68
N ASP A 44 23.10 -25.65 30.65
CA ASP A 44 23.32 -25.26 29.24
C ASP A 44 22.37 -24.12 28.81
N ALA A 45 21.11 -24.16 29.25
CA ALA A 45 20.13 -23.11 29.01
C ALA A 45 20.51 -21.79 29.71
N GLN A 46 21.09 -21.87 30.91
CA GLN A 46 21.59 -20.69 31.63
C GLN A 46 22.72 -20.01 30.87
N LYS A 47 23.67 -20.81 30.34
CA LYS A 47 24.80 -20.29 29.58
C LYS A 47 24.32 -19.58 28.31
N CYS A 48 23.40 -20.19 27.57
CA CYS A 48 22.81 -19.60 26.38
C CYS A 48 22.12 -18.25 26.66
N LEU A 49 21.28 -18.16 27.70
CA LEU A 49 20.62 -16.89 28.06
C LEU A 49 21.60 -15.81 28.48
N ILE A 50 22.64 -16.16 29.23
CA ILE A 50 23.66 -15.20 29.66
C ILE A 50 24.41 -14.63 28.45
N GLU A 51 24.73 -15.45 27.43
CA GLU A 51 25.35 -14.96 26.18
C GLU A 51 24.44 -13.95 25.45
N TYR A 52 23.14 -14.21 25.35
CA TYR A 52 22.19 -13.25 24.76
C TYR A 52 22.02 -11.99 25.62
N MET A 53 21.92 -12.13 26.94
CA MET A 53 21.78 -11.01 27.86
C MET A 53 23.01 -10.07 27.87
N SER A 54 24.18 -10.62 27.54
CA SER A 54 25.43 -9.86 27.41
C SER A 54 25.43 -8.88 26.24
N THR A 55 24.46 -9.00 25.31
CA THR A 55 24.29 -8.08 24.18
C THR A 55 23.51 -6.81 24.53
N PHE A 56 22.87 -6.77 25.71
CA PHE A 56 22.07 -5.63 26.17
C PHE A 56 22.80 -4.83 27.25
N ASP A 57 23.06 -3.54 26.98
CA ASP A 57 23.78 -2.65 27.90
C ASP A 57 22.94 -2.26 29.13
N MET A 58 21.63 -2.05 28.97
CA MET A 58 20.74 -1.54 30.03
C MET A 58 20.08 -2.66 30.85
N ALA A 59 19.86 -2.41 32.15
CA ALA A 59 19.26 -3.39 33.08
C ALA A 59 17.77 -3.64 32.83
N ASP A 60 17.03 -2.62 32.40
CA ASP A 60 15.59 -2.76 32.14
C ASP A 60 15.31 -3.57 30.86
N ASP A 61 16.15 -3.41 29.83
CA ASP A 61 16.07 -4.21 28.60
C ASP A 61 16.31 -5.69 28.88
N ARG A 62 17.27 -6.02 29.76
CA ARG A 62 17.53 -7.39 30.21
C ARG A 62 16.33 -8.01 30.91
N LYS A 63 15.62 -7.25 31.76
CA LYS A 63 14.40 -7.71 32.44
C LYS A 63 13.24 -7.90 31.47
N ASN A 64 13.03 -6.95 30.57
CA ASN A 64 11.99 -7.02 29.55
C ASN A 64 12.20 -8.23 28.62
N PHE A 65 13.44 -8.47 28.19
CA PHE A 65 13.80 -9.64 27.40
C PHE A 65 13.47 -10.95 28.14
N ILE A 66 13.87 -11.10 29.41
CA ILE A 66 13.55 -12.30 30.20
C ILE A 66 12.04 -12.50 30.34
N ASN A 67 11.29 -11.45 30.66
CA ASN A 67 9.83 -11.55 30.81
C ASN A 67 9.17 -11.99 29.50
N ASN A 68 9.61 -11.46 28.36
CA ASN A 68 9.13 -11.87 27.04
C ASN A 68 9.46 -13.33 26.73
N VAL A 69 10.68 -13.80 27.06
CA VAL A 69 11.05 -15.22 26.94
C VAL A 69 10.13 -16.11 27.77
N ILE A 70 9.82 -15.71 29.01
CA ILE A 70 8.93 -16.46 29.90
C ILE A 70 7.49 -16.50 29.35
N THR A 71 6.97 -15.38 28.83
CA THR A 71 5.64 -15.32 28.22
C THR A 71 5.53 -16.26 27.01
N VAL A 72 6.59 -16.38 26.21
CA VAL A 72 6.63 -17.33 25.08
C VAL A 72 6.68 -18.78 25.57
N ILE A 73 7.50 -19.07 26.58
CA ILE A 73 7.60 -20.41 27.18
C ILE A 73 6.25 -20.86 27.75
N GLN A 74 5.49 -19.97 28.38
CA GLN A 74 4.15 -20.26 28.92
C GLN A 74 3.12 -20.64 27.84
N LYS A 75 3.32 -20.20 26.59
CA LYS A 75 2.44 -20.53 25.45
C LYS A 75 2.81 -21.86 24.78
N ILE A 76 3.97 -22.43 25.08
CA ILE A 76 4.43 -23.70 24.52
C ILE A 76 3.94 -24.84 25.44
N PRO A 77 3.27 -25.88 24.92
CA PRO A 77 2.91 -27.04 25.73
C PRO A 77 4.18 -27.76 26.19
N MET A 78 4.45 -27.78 27.50
CA MET A 78 5.62 -28.42 28.09
C MET A 78 5.22 -29.51 29.09
N GLU A 79 5.93 -30.63 29.07
CA GLU A 79 5.72 -31.77 29.98
C GLU A 79 6.40 -31.58 31.35
N SER A 80 7.34 -30.63 31.46
CA SER A 80 8.07 -30.38 32.72
C SER A 80 8.46 -28.92 32.90
N CYS A 81 8.68 -28.52 34.15
CA CYS A 81 9.16 -27.18 34.52
C CYS A 81 10.69 -27.01 34.35
N PHE A 82 11.39 -28.04 33.83
CA PHE A 82 12.83 -27.99 33.57
C PHE A 82 13.09 -27.55 32.13
N LEU A 83 13.67 -26.37 31.98
CA LEU A 83 13.96 -25.79 30.68
C LEU A 83 15.34 -26.23 30.19
N ASP A 84 15.37 -26.87 29.02
CA ASP A 84 16.59 -27.20 28.29
C ASP A 84 16.98 -26.10 27.29
N GLU A 85 18.20 -26.22 26.77
CA GLU A 85 18.75 -25.25 25.81
C GLU A 85 17.88 -25.17 24.55
N GLU A 86 17.32 -26.29 24.10
CA GLU A 86 16.48 -26.35 22.89
C GLU A 86 15.16 -25.58 23.06
N SER A 87 14.48 -25.71 24.21
CA SER A 87 13.23 -24.98 24.49
C SER A 87 13.45 -23.47 24.61
N VAL A 88 14.57 -23.08 25.22
CA VAL A 88 14.96 -21.67 25.33
C VAL A 88 15.34 -21.09 23.96
N LEU A 89 16.16 -21.80 23.17
CA LEU A 89 16.49 -21.38 21.80
C LEU A 89 15.26 -21.30 20.89
N LYS A 90 14.30 -22.21 21.03
CA LYS A 90 13.01 -22.14 20.33
C LYS A 90 12.24 -20.89 20.72
N SER A 91 12.24 -20.52 22.00
CA SER A 91 11.56 -19.32 22.51
C SER A 91 12.24 -18.03 22.06
N ILE A 92 13.58 -17.98 22.07
CA ILE A 92 14.36 -16.85 21.55
C ILE A 92 14.14 -16.72 20.04
N LYS A 93 14.22 -17.82 19.27
CA LYS A 93 13.90 -17.82 17.83
C LYS A 93 12.46 -17.42 17.55
N HIS A 94 11.54 -17.69 18.46
CA HIS A 94 10.16 -17.23 18.35
C HIS A 94 10.08 -15.72 18.58
N LEU A 95 10.77 -15.17 19.58
CA LEU A 95 10.90 -13.71 19.80
C LEU A 95 11.60 -12.99 18.64
N GLU A 96 12.68 -13.56 18.11
CA GLU A 96 13.37 -13.02 16.92
C GLU A 96 12.50 -13.08 15.67
N LYS A 97 11.56 -14.03 15.59
CA LYS A 97 10.52 -14.06 14.54
C LYS A 97 9.42 -13.02 14.77
N THR A 98 9.24 -12.52 16.00
CA THR A 98 8.25 -11.51 16.37
C THR A 98 8.74 -10.08 16.08
N ILE A 99 10.06 -9.83 16.01
CA ILE A 99 10.60 -8.54 15.58
C ILE A 99 10.83 -8.61 14.06
N PRO A 100 9.95 -8.03 13.23
CA PRO A 100 10.13 -8.06 11.77
C PRO A 100 11.46 -7.41 11.40
N LYS A 101 12.17 -8.00 10.43
CA LYS A 101 13.35 -7.36 9.86
C LYS A 101 12.94 -6.04 9.22
N LYS A 102 13.85 -5.04 9.15
CA LYS A 102 13.56 -3.76 8.46
C LYS A 102 13.01 -3.93 7.03
N SER A 103 13.43 -4.99 6.33
CA SER A 103 12.95 -5.38 4.99
C SER A 103 11.52 -5.96 4.96
N GLU A 104 10.96 -6.31 6.11
CA GLU A 104 9.61 -6.87 6.27
C GLU A 104 8.59 -5.81 6.76
N LEU A 105 9.07 -4.62 7.15
CA LEU A 105 8.21 -3.50 7.59
C LEU A 105 7.45 -2.86 6.43
N PHE A 106 8.03 -2.89 5.23
CA PHE A 106 7.43 -2.32 4.03
C PHE A 106 7.47 -3.30 2.86
N ILE A 107 6.43 -3.26 2.04
CA ILE A 107 6.29 -4.10 0.86
C ILE A 107 5.84 -3.21 -0.29
N ILE A 108 6.56 -3.31 -1.41
CA ILE A 108 6.14 -2.72 -2.66
C ILE A 108 5.50 -3.82 -3.48
N ILE A 109 4.24 -3.60 -3.84
CA ILE A 109 3.39 -4.55 -4.55
C ILE A 109 3.23 -4.03 -5.98
N PRO A 110 3.91 -4.65 -6.96
CA PRO A 110 3.71 -4.35 -8.36
C PRO A 110 2.26 -4.59 -8.81
N ALA A 111 1.79 -3.80 -9.78
CA ALA A 111 0.40 -3.87 -10.26
C ALA A 111 0.02 -5.24 -10.87
N ASN A 112 0.99 -5.98 -11.41
CA ASN A 112 0.76 -7.30 -12.01
C ASN A 112 0.58 -8.43 -10.98
N VAL A 113 0.98 -8.22 -9.72
CA VAL A 113 0.82 -9.21 -8.63
C VAL A 113 -0.33 -8.87 -7.68
N VAL A 114 -0.99 -7.73 -7.89
CA VAL A 114 -2.18 -7.34 -7.14
C VAL A 114 -3.26 -8.41 -7.27
N PRO A 115 -3.85 -8.88 -6.15
CA PRO A 115 -4.88 -9.90 -6.19
C PRO A 115 -6.12 -9.39 -6.94
N LYS A 116 -6.64 -10.21 -7.86
CA LYS A 116 -7.81 -9.90 -8.68
C LYS A 116 -9.05 -10.52 -8.07
N PHE A 117 -10.10 -9.72 -7.89
CA PHE A 117 -11.38 -10.17 -7.35
C PHE A 117 -12.50 -9.85 -8.32
N SER A 118 -13.54 -10.67 -8.28
CA SER A 118 -14.82 -10.39 -8.92
C SER A 118 -15.94 -10.56 -7.90
N TYR A 119 -16.98 -9.74 -8.03
CA TYR A 119 -18.14 -9.79 -7.16
C TYR A 119 -19.19 -10.72 -7.77
N ASP A 120 -19.63 -11.70 -7.00
CA ASP A 120 -20.72 -12.60 -7.35
C ASP A 120 -22.03 -12.03 -6.80
N MET A 121 -22.92 -11.63 -7.71
CA MET A 121 -24.22 -11.02 -7.39
C MET A 121 -25.16 -11.97 -6.64
N ASP A 122 -25.13 -13.26 -6.97
CA ASP A 122 -26.02 -14.27 -6.39
C ASP A 122 -25.58 -14.59 -4.96
N LYS A 123 -24.26 -14.73 -4.75
CA LYS A 123 -23.69 -15.01 -3.43
C LYS A 123 -23.49 -13.77 -2.57
N LYS A 124 -23.58 -12.58 -3.18
CA LYS A 124 -23.26 -11.28 -2.56
C LYS A 124 -21.87 -11.26 -1.91
N LYS A 125 -20.89 -11.86 -2.58
CA LYS A 125 -19.52 -12.02 -2.05
C LYS A 125 -18.47 -11.83 -3.14
N PHE A 126 -17.31 -11.33 -2.73
CA PHE A 126 -16.13 -11.34 -3.58
C PHE A 126 -15.52 -12.73 -3.63
N HIS A 127 -15.09 -13.14 -4.82
CA HIS A 127 -14.28 -14.33 -5.01
C HIS A 127 -12.95 -13.96 -5.66
N LEU A 128 -11.89 -14.62 -5.20
CA LEU A 128 -10.57 -14.48 -5.78
C LEU A 128 -10.59 -15.10 -7.18
N LEU A 129 -10.26 -14.30 -8.18
CA LEU A 129 -10.06 -14.82 -9.53
C LEU A 129 -8.73 -15.60 -9.53
N PRO A 130 -8.71 -16.85 -10.01
CA PRO A 130 -7.45 -17.55 -10.16
C PRO A 130 -6.56 -16.70 -11.06
N CYS A 131 -5.36 -16.38 -10.60
CA CYS A 131 -4.31 -15.93 -11.48
C CYS A 131 -4.00 -17.10 -12.41
N THR A 132 -4.75 -17.24 -13.49
CA THR A 132 -4.39 -18.06 -14.63
C THR A 132 -3.17 -17.39 -15.25
N ALA A 133 -2.03 -17.64 -14.62
CA ALA A 133 -0.73 -17.47 -15.23
C ALA A 133 -0.63 -18.50 -16.38
N SER A 134 -1.44 -18.34 -17.41
CA SER A 134 -0.98 -18.67 -18.74
C SER A 134 0.19 -17.72 -18.98
N LYS A 135 1.37 -18.31 -19.03
CA LYS A 135 2.64 -17.68 -19.37
C LYS A 135 2.42 -16.67 -20.50
N SER A 136 2.73 -15.39 -20.26
CA SER A 136 2.72 -14.32 -21.25
C SER A 136 1.33 -13.97 -21.83
N ALA A 137 0.70 -12.93 -21.31
CA ALA A 137 -0.42 -12.31 -21.99
C ALA A 137 -0.40 -10.79 -21.76
N MET A 138 0.60 -10.11 -22.33
CA MET A 138 0.42 -8.69 -22.70
C MET A 138 -0.78 -8.51 -23.64
N LEU A 139 -1.24 -9.60 -24.27
CA LEU A 139 -2.38 -9.65 -25.18
C LEU A 139 -3.58 -10.28 -24.48
N SER A 140 -4.65 -9.51 -24.31
CA SER A 140 -5.90 -9.97 -23.72
C SER A 140 -6.87 -10.49 -24.78
N THR A 141 -7.88 -11.24 -24.32
CA THR A 141 -9.01 -11.69 -25.14
C THR A 141 -10.17 -10.68 -25.11
N GLY A 142 -11.13 -10.81 -26.04
CA GLY A 142 -12.35 -10.00 -26.01
C GLY A 142 -13.16 -10.17 -24.72
N ALA A 143 -13.22 -11.40 -24.19
CA ALA A 143 -13.89 -11.70 -22.93
C ALA A 143 -13.24 -11.00 -21.72
N GLU A 144 -11.91 -10.87 -21.71
CA GLU A 144 -11.20 -10.14 -20.66
C GLU A 144 -11.43 -8.62 -20.76
N LYS A 145 -11.61 -8.09 -21.99
CA LYS A 145 -12.01 -6.69 -22.20
C LYS A 145 -13.42 -6.45 -21.68
N GLU A 146 -14.38 -7.32 -21.96
CA GLU A 146 -15.74 -7.24 -21.42
C GLU A 146 -15.74 -7.30 -19.89
N ALA A 147 -15.00 -8.28 -19.33
CA ALA A 147 -14.88 -8.46 -17.89
C ALA A 147 -14.32 -7.22 -17.17
N LEU A 148 -13.46 -6.42 -17.82
CA LEU A 148 -12.95 -5.16 -17.26
C LEU A 148 -14.09 -4.19 -16.93
N TYR A 149 -14.99 -3.92 -17.88
CA TYR A 149 -16.11 -3.00 -17.69
C TYR A 149 -17.15 -3.57 -16.74
N ARG A 150 -17.47 -4.87 -16.88
CA ARG A 150 -18.37 -5.58 -15.97
C ARG A 150 -17.89 -5.52 -14.51
N ASN A 151 -16.61 -5.78 -14.27
CA ASN A 151 -16.03 -5.74 -12.92
C ASN A 151 -15.99 -4.31 -12.34
N ARG A 152 -15.75 -3.29 -13.16
CA ARG A 152 -15.85 -1.88 -12.73
C ARG A 152 -17.26 -1.55 -12.26
N PHE A 153 -18.26 -1.94 -13.05
CA PHE A 153 -19.67 -1.74 -12.70
C PHE A 153 -20.03 -2.46 -11.41
N LEU A 154 -19.75 -3.77 -11.33
CA LEU A 154 -20.08 -4.60 -10.15
C LEU A 154 -19.43 -4.10 -8.86
N LEU A 155 -18.17 -3.61 -8.93
CA LEU A 155 -17.46 -3.07 -7.77
C LEU A 155 -18.17 -1.86 -7.16
N ILE A 156 -18.79 -1.01 -7.99
CA ILE A 156 -19.53 0.16 -7.52
C ILE A 156 -20.98 -0.22 -7.18
N TYR A 157 -21.60 -1.06 -8.00
CA TYR A 157 -22.96 -1.51 -7.81
C TYR A 157 -23.16 -2.20 -6.45
N GLN A 158 -22.23 -3.08 -6.05
CA GLN A 158 -22.32 -3.73 -4.74
C GLN A 158 -22.28 -2.74 -3.56
N ARG A 159 -21.53 -1.64 -3.70
CA ARG A 159 -21.45 -0.58 -2.67
C ARG A 159 -22.80 0.10 -2.49
N LEU A 160 -23.47 0.38 -3.61
CA LEU A 160 -24.81 0.95 -3.60
C LEU A 160 -25.84 0.02 -2.97
N LEU A 161 -25.75 -1.29 -3.24
CA LEU A 161 -26.66 -2.28 -2.65
C LEU A 161 -26.53 -2.39 -1.13
N ASN A 162 -25.34 -2.13 -0.59
CA ASN A 162 -25.07 -2.15 0.85
C ASN A 162 -25.30 -0.80 1.52
N HIS A 163 -25.55 0.26 0.75
CA HIS A 163 -25.65 1.62 1.27
C HIS A 163 -27.08 1.93 1.78
N GLU A 164 -27.19 2.56 2.94
CA GLU A 164 -28.44 2.74 3.67
C GLU A 164 -29.53 3.50 2.89
N LEU A 165 -29.11 4.44 2.02
CA LEU A 165 -29.99 5.26 1.18
C LEU A 165 -30.68 4.48 0.06
N PHE A 166 -30.25 3.27 -0.27
CA PHE A 166 -30.75 2.54 -1.43
C PHE A 166 -31.44 1.23 -1.06
N THR A 167 -32.34 0.81 -1.94
CA THR A 167 -32.99 -0.50 -1.90
C THR A 167 -33.31 -0.96 -3.32
N VAL A 168 -33.36 -2.27 -3.54
CA VAL A 168 -33.81 -2.86 -4.81
C VAL A 168 -35.32 -3.08 -4.79
N ASP A 169 -35.84 -3.46 -3.62
CA ASP A 169 -37.26 -3.74 -3.40
C ASP A 169 -38.07 -2.43 -3.37
N GLU A 170 -39.39 -2.52 -3.57
CA GLU A 170 -40.24 -1.34 -3.43
C GLU A 170 -40.15 -0.78 -2.00
N PRO A 171 -39.97 0.55 -1.85
CA PRO A 171 -39.86 1.15 -0.53
C PRO A 171 -41.18 0.97 0.23
N SER A 172 -41.12 0.18 1.31
CA SER A 172 -42.24 0.04 2.25
C SER A 172 -42.53 1.35 2.97
N VAL A 173 -43.70 1.46 3.62
CA VAL A 173 -44.11 2.66 4.39
C VAL A 173 -43.06 3.07 5.45
N PHE A 174 -42.29 2.11 5.97
CA PHE A 174 -41.19 2.35 6.91
C PHE A 174 -39.86 2.78 6.24
N ASN A 175 -39.70 2.53 4.94
CA ASN A 175 -38.52 2.84 4.12
C ASN A 175 -38.75 3.99 3.13
N ALA A 176 -39.74 4.85 3.37
CA ALA A 176 -40.16 5.93 2.46
C ALA A 176 -39.06 6.98 2.12
N LYS A 177 -37.89 6.90 2.76
CA LYS A 177 -36.72 7.77 2.49
C LYS A 177 -35.63 7.12 1.62
N LYS A 178 -35.80 5.87 1.18
CA LYS A 178 -34.80 5.17 0.36
C LYS A 178 -35.09 5.33 -1.13
N TYR A 179 -34.03 5.46 -1.92
CA TYR A 179 -34.09 5.44 -3.38
C TYR A 179 -34.14 4.01 -3.89
N GLN A 180 -35.06 3.74 -4.82
CA GLN A 180 -35.13 2.43 -5.48
C GLN A 180 -34.14 2.37 -6.64
N ILE A 181 -33.25 1.37 -6.66
CA ILE A 181 -32.37 1.13 -7.80
C ILE A 181 -33.10 0.27 -8.83
N ARG A 182 -33.13 0.72 -10.09
CA ARG A 182 -33.72 -0.02 -11.22
C ARG A 182 -32.69 -0.33 -12.31
N THR A 183 -32.92 -1.44 -13.01
CA THR A 183 -32.13 -1.83 -14.19
C THR A 183 -32.66 -1.15 -15.45
N VAL A 184 -31.80 -0.99 -16.45
CA VAL A 184 -32.19 -0.42 -17.76
C VAL A 184 -33.31 -1.21 -18.41
N GLU A 185 -33.26 -2.54 -18.39
CA GLU A 185 -34.32 -3.40 -18.94
C GLU A 185 -35.70 -3.12 -18.31
N SER A 186 -35.74 -2.86 -16.99
CA SER A 186 -37.00 -2.55 -16.29
C SER A 186 -37.64 -1.23 -16.73
N LEU A 187 -36.84 -0.31 -17.30
CA LEU A 187 -37.30 0.97 -17.81
C LEU A 187 -37.93 0.87 -19.19
N CYS A 188 -37.40 0.00 -20.04
CA CYS A 188 -37.94 -0.22 -21.39
C CYS A 188 -39.39 -0.70 -21.38
N GLY A 189 -39.83 -1.35 -20.29
CA GLY A 189 -41.21 -1.76 -20.06
C GLY A 189 -42.09 -0.73 -19.34
N PHE A 190 -41.54 0.41 -18.90
CA PHE A 190 -42.24 1.40 -18.08
C PHE A 190 -42.56 2.66 -18.88
N GLN A 191 -43.81 3.14 -18.81
CA GLN A 191 -44.22 4.43 -19.36
C GLN A 191 -44.66 5.35 -18.22
N GLY A 192 -43.92 6.43 -17.96
CA GLY A 192 -44.26 7.43 -16.94
C GLY A 192 -43.07 8.08 -16.23
N SER A 193 -43.38 8.90 -15.22
CA SER A 193 -42.38 9.58 -14.37
C SER A 193 -41.86 8.65 -13.27
N LEU A 194 -40.54 8.59 -13.11
CA LEU A 194 -39.87 7.73 -12.11
C LEU A 194 -39.46 8.57 -10.89
N LYS A 195 -40.42 8.91 -10.02
CA LYS A 195 -40.09 9.60 -8.76
C LYS A 195 -39.42 8.64 -7.78
N SER A 196 -38.37 9.09 -7.10
CA SER A 196 -37.62 8.31 -6.09
C SER A 196 -36.93 7.04 -6.62
N THR A 197 -36.68 6.99 -7.93
CA THR A 197 -36.00 5.88 -8.61
C THR A 197 -34.67 6.36 -9.17
N VAL A 198 -33.65 5.54 -9.03
CA VAL A 198 -32.29 5.81 -9.51
C VAL A 198 -31.84 4.68 -10.42
N ILE A 199 -31.23 5.04 -11.53
CA ILE A 199 -30.65 4.11 -12.50
C ILE A 199 -29.15 4.25 -12.40
N VAL A 200 -28.45 3.13 -12.27
CA VAL A 200 -26.99 3.11 -12.16
C VAL A 200 -26.45 2.51 -13.43
N GLY A 201 -25.57 3.22 -14.11
CA GLY A 201 -25.02 2.76 -15.39
C GLY A 201 -23.70 3.44 -15.74
N MET A 202 -23.00 2.83 -16.68
CA MET A 202 -21.86 3.43 -17.36
C MET A 202 -22.38 4.35 -18.46
N MET A 203 -21.92 5.59 -18.46
CA MET A 203 -22.31 6.57 -19.46
C MET A 203 -21.34 6.55 -20.64
N SER A 204 -21.85 6.47 -21.86
CA SER A 204 -21.06 6.44 -23.09
C SER A 204 -21.58 7.45 -24.12
N GLN A 205 -20.72 7.86 -25.05
CA GLN A 205 -21.11 8.75 -26.15
C GLN A 205 -20.84 8.05 -27.49
N LEU A 206 -21.84 7.32 -28.00
CA LEU A 206 -21.69 6.51 -29.21
C LEU A 206 -21.66 7.36 -30.51
N LYS A 207 -22.39 8.48 -30.52
CA LYS A 207 -22.45 9.43 -31.63
C LYS A 207 -22.35 10.86 -31.11
N HIS A 208 -21.98 11.80 -31.96
CA HIS A 208 -21.88 13.21 -31.58
C HIS A 208 -23.22 13.68 -31.00
N HIS A 209 -23.19 14.13 -29.74
CA HIS A 209 -24.34 14.55 -28.93
C HIS A 209 -25.41 13.48 -28.59
N THR A 210 -25.14 12.19 -28.83
CA THR A 210 -26.02 11.11 -28.35
C THR A 210 -25.35 10.38 -27.20
N PHE A 211 -25.94 10.50 -26.01
CA PHE A 211 -25.44 9.85 -24.80
C PHE A 211 -26.26 8.59 -24.53
N HIS A 212 -25.61 7.53 -24.05
CA HIS A 212 -26.26 6.30 -23.63
C HIS A 212 -25.87 5.98 -22.19
N LEU A 213 -26.77 5.29 -21.51
CA LEU A 213 -26.53 4.68 -20.21
C LEU A 213 -26.60 3.17 -20.35
N GLU A 214 -25.56 2.47 -19.94
CA GLU A 214 -25.44 1.02 -20.06
C GLU A 214 -25.29 0.38 -18.67
N ASP A 215 -26.09 -0.65 -18.39
CA ASP A 215 -25.92 -1.52 -17.21
C ASP A 215 -25.71 -2.98 -17.65
N LEU A 216 -25.88 -3.95 -16.73
CA LEU A 216 -25.71 -5.37 -17.07
C LEU A 216 -26.86 -5.95 -17.92
N THR A 217 -27.96 -5.22 -18.06
CA THR A 217 -29.22 -5.68 -18.69
C THR A 217 -29.44 -5.07 -20.07
N GLY A 218 -28.90 -3.88 -20.33
CA GLY A 218 -28.97 -3.27 -21.66
C GLY A 218 -28.48 -1.83 -21.69
N ASP A 219 -28.77 -1.17 -22.80
CA ASP A 219 -28.48 0.23 -23.03
C ASP A 219 -29.76 1.05 -23.29
N ILE A 220 -29.73 2.33 -22.91
CA ILE A 220 -30.80 3.29 -23.18
C ILE A 220 -30.23 4.65 -23.57
N GLU A 221 -30.81 5.27 -24.60
CA GLU A 221 -30.46 6.62 -25.02
C GLU A 221 -30.88 7.64 -23.94
N MET A 222 -30.02 8.61 -23.66
CA MET A 222 -30.24 9.66 -22.68
C MET A 222 -30.39 11.04 -23.33
N ASN A 223 -31.42 11.75 -22.90
CA ASN A 223 -31.58 13.18 -23.16
C ASN A 223 -31.07 13.99 -21.97
N LEU A 224 -30.04 14.82 -22.21
CA LEU A 224 -29.36 15.63 -21.20
C LEU A 224 -29.76 17.12 -21.19
N THR A 225 -30.80 17.52 -21.93
CA THR A 225 -31.12 18.94 -22.22
C THR A 225 -31.49 19.75 -20.98
N GLU A 226 -32.19 19.14 -20.02
CA GLU A 226 -32.65 19.80 -18.78
C GLU A 226 -32.01 19.17 -17.52
N THR A 227 -30.84 18.56 -17.68
CA THR A 227 -30.21 17.79 -16.61
C THR A 227 -29.44 18.67 -15.64
N ASN A 228 -29.73 18.49 -14.36
CA ASN A 228 -28.92 19.04 -13.27
C ASN A 228 -27.79 18.08 -12.90
N PHE A 229 -26.55 18.48 -13.10
CA PHE A 229 -25.39 17.68 -12.70
C PHE A 229 -24.98 18.03 -11.28
N GLN A 230 -24.82 17.00 -10.45
CA GLN A 230 -24.17 17.16 -9.15
C GLN A 230 -22.71 17.55 -9.35
N PRO A 231 -22.08 18.20 -8.36
CA PRO A 231 -20.73 18.68 -8.50
C PRO A 231 -19.69 17.59 -8.86
N GLY A 232 -18.88 17.86 -9.88
CA GLY A 232 -17.72 17.05 -10.26
C GLY A 232 -17.49 16.99 -11.77
N LEU A 233 -16.48 16.23 -12.19
CA LEU A 233 -16.03 16.13 -13.59
C LEU A 233 -16.55 14.84 -14.22
N TYR A 234 -17.38 14.97 -15.26
CA TYR A 234 -18.00 13.82 -15.92
C TYR A 234 -17.28 13.52 -17.24
N VAL A 235 -16.76 12.31 -17.37
CA VAL A 235 -16.10 11.81 -18.57
C VAL A 235 -16.78 10.53 -19.05
N GLU A 236 -16.50 10.14 -20.28
CA GLU A 236 -17.00 8.90 -20.86
C GLU A 236 -16.58 7.66 -20.04
N ASN A 237 -17.41 6.63 -20.03
CA ASN A 237 -17.26 5.36 -19.32
C ASN A 237 -17.22 5.48 -17.78
N MET A 238 -17.67 6.61 -17.23
CA MET A 238 -17.91 6.74 -15.79
C MET A 238 -19.22 6.09 -15.39
N ILE A 239 -19.23 5.50 -14.20
CA ILE A 239 -20.43 4.94 -13.58
C ILE A 239 -21.11 6.06 -12.80
N VAL A 240 -22.34 6.36 -13.20
CA VAL A 240 -23.14 7.45 -12.64
C VAL A 240 -24.49 6.93 -12.16
N MET A 241 -25.10 7.72 -11.29
CA MET A 241 -26.49 7.58 -10.86
C MET A 241 -27.33 8.61 -11.61
N VAL A 242 -28.43 8.17 -12.20
CA VAL A 242 -29.34 8.99 -13.00
C VAL A 242 -30.75 8.91 -12.43
N GLU A 243 -31.32 10.06 -12.10
CA GLU A 243 -32.75 10.24 -11.84
C GLU A 243 -33.40 10.83 -13.09
N GLY A 244 -34.64 10.44 -13.41
CA GLY A 244 -35.28 10.90 -14.64
C GLY A 244 -36.65 10.27 -14.90
N PHE A 245 -37.08 10.31 -16.16
CA PHE A 245 -38.26 9.60 -16.63
C PHE A 245 -38.06 9.09 -18.05
N VAL A 246 -38.82 8.06 -18.44
CA VAL A 246 -38.73 7.51 -19.79
C VAL A 246 -39.94 7.95 -20.61
N SER A 247 -39.67 8.52 -21.79
CA SER A 247 -40.67 8.83 -22.82
C SER A 247 -40.10 8.39 -24.16
N ASP A 248 -40.92 7.75 -24.99
CA ASP A 248 -40.55 7.34 -26.34
C ASP A 248 -39.23 6.54 -26.41
N SER A 249 -39.01 5.66 -25.42
CA SER A 249 -37.79 4.86 -25.27
C SER A 249 -36.48 5.65 -25.04
N ILE A 250 -36.60 6.92 -24.64
CA ILE A 250 -35.48 7.79 -24.26
C ILE A 250 -35.57 8.12 -22.77
N LEU A 251 -34.45 8.00 -22.06
CA LEU A 251 -34.31 8.42 -20.67
C LEU A 251 -34.05 9.92 -20.61
N HIS A 252 -35.03 10.69 -20.15
CA HIS A 252 -34.89 12.11 -19.85
C HIS A 252 -34.30 12.26 -18.45
N ALA A 253 -33.00 12.57 -18.38
CA ALA A 253 -32.29 12.71 -17.12
C ALA A 253 -32.61 14.05 -16.45
N THR A 254 -33.13 14.02 -15.23
CA THR A 254 -33.38 15.21 -14.41
C THR A 254 -32.17 15.55 -13.56
N THR A 255 -31.55 14.54 -12.93
CA THR A 255 -30.36 14.72 -12.10
C THR A 255 -29.34 13.61 -12.39
N ILE A 256 -28.08 13.99 -12.56
CA ILE A 256 -26.96 13.03 -12.67
C ILE A 256 -25.98 13.30 -11.53
N GLY A 257 -25.54 12.23 -10.86
CA GLY A 257 -24.55 12.32 -9.78
C GLY A 257 -23.66 11.10 -9.68
N PHE A 258 -22.62 11.20 -8.85
CA PHE A 258 -21.74 10.06 -8.57
C PHE A 258 -22.31 9.18 -7.46
N PRO A 259 -22.08 7.85 -7.54
CA PRO A 259 -22.27 6.94 -6.41
C PRO A 259 -21.58 7.50 -5.15
N PRO A 260 -22.21 7.42 -3.96
CA PRO A 260 -21.64 7.92 -2.72
C PRO A 260 -20.30 7.24 -2.42
N ILE A 261 -19.42 7.99 -1.77
CA ILE A 261 -18.12 7.50 -1.29
C ILE A 261 -18.36 6.63 -0.05
N GLU A 262 -17.60 5.55 0.07
CA GLU A 262 -17.65 4.60 1.17
C GLU A 262 -16.28 4.59 1.86
N SER A 263 -16.27 4.60 3.19
CA SER A 263 -15.02 4.60 3.95
C SER A 263 -14.34 3.22 3.91
N ALA A 264 -13.03 3.18 4.15
CA ALA A 264 -12.31 1.92 4.24
C ALA A 264 -12.86 1.00 5.34
N GLU A 265 -13.31 1.57 6.46
CA GLU A 265 -13.92 0.83 7.58
C GLU A 265 -15.24 0.18 7.18
N GLN A 266 -16.10 0.92 6.46
CA GLN A 266 -17.36 0.39 5.93
C GLN A 266 -17.10 -0.75 4.96
N SER A 267 -16.15 -0.59 4.03
CA SER A 267 -15.81 -1.65 3.08
C SER A 267 -15.27 -2.89 3.77
N LEU A 268 -14.46 -2.76 4.81
CA LEU A 268 -13.91 -3.91 5.54
C LEU A 268 -15.01 -4.77 6.20
N ASN A 269 -16.11 -4.18 6.64
CA ASN A 269 -17.25 -4.91 7.21
C ASN A 269 -17.89 -5.88 6.21
N HIS A 270 -17.78 -5.59 4.91
CA HIS A 270 -18.35 -6.40 3.84
C HIS A 270 -17.35 -7.38 3.20
N LEU A 271 -16.06 -7.29 3.57
CA LEU A 271 -14.98 -7.96 2.85
C LEU A 271 -14.51 -9.29 3.45
N ASP A 272 -15.21 -9.90 4.42
CA ASP A 272 -14.89 -11.24 4.97
C ASP A 272 -13.38 -11.47 5.25
N ASN A 273 -12.65 -10.46 5.74
CA ASN A 273 -11.19 -10.45 5.97
C ASN A 273 -10.31 -10.68 4.72
N MET A 274 -10.82 -10.42 3.52
CA MET A 274 -10.07 -10.51 2.27
C MET A 274 -9.09 -9.32 2.12
N ASP A 275 -7.84 -9.62 1.79
CA ASP A 275 -6.86 -8.60 1.41
C ASP A 275 -6.98 -8.22 -0.06
N LEU A 276 -7.73 -7.14 -0.31
CA LEU A 276 -7.82 -6.51 -1.63
C LEU A 276 -6.55 -5.74 -2.01
N PHE A 277 -5.70 -5.39 -1.04
CA PHE A 277 -4.54 -4.53 -1.24
C PHE A 277 -3.34 -5.33 -1.77
N GLY A 278 -3.13 -6.53 -1.25
CA GLY A 278 -2.00 -7.41 -1.54
C GLY A 278 -0.90 -7.30 -0.48
N GLY A 279 0.07 -8.23 -0.54
CA GLY A 279 1.23 -8.26 0.36
C GLY A 279 0.95 -8.84 1.76
N GLN A 280 -0.29 -9.23 2.09
CA GLN A 280 -0.58 -9.79 3.42
C GLN A 280 0.10 -11.16 3.68
N LYS A 281 0.41 -11.96 2.66
CA LYS A 281 1.16 -13.23 2.87
C LYS A 281 2.60 -13.01 3.36
N GLU A 282 3.15 -11.83 3.13
CA GLU A 282 4.53 -11.47 3.46
C GLU A 282 4.61 -10.81 4.84
N ILE A 283 3.56 -10.10 5.27
CA ILE A 283 3.38 -9.66 6.66
C ILE A 283 2.62 -10.77 7.39
N LYS A 284 3.36 -11.71 7.99
CA LYS A 284 2.81 -12.76 8.87
C LYS A 284 1.75 -12.18 9.82
N GLU A 285 0.67 -12.94 10.04
CA GLU A 285 -0.29 -13.04 11.17
C GLU A 285 -0.37 -11.95 12.27
N LEU A 286 0.12 -10.73 12.04
CA LEU A 286 0.10 -9.64 12.98
C LEU A 286 -1.25 -8.96 12.89
N ASN A 287 -1.90 -8.80 14.04
CA ASN A 287 -3.13 -8.05 14.13
C ASN A 287 -2.84 -6.54 13.99
N LEU A 288 -3.88 -5.73 13.77
CA LEU A 288 -3.72 -4.29 13.59
C LEU A 288 -3.04 -3.60 14.78
N ASN A 289 -3.29 -4.07 16.01
CA ASN A 289 -2.70 -3.47 17.21
C ASN A 289 -1.17 -3.72 17.27
N GLU A 290 -0.72 -4.91 16.87
CA GLU A 290 0.70 -5.23 16.78
C GLU A 290 1.39 -4.39 15.71
N LEU A 291 0.72 -4.14 14.57
CA LEU A 291 1.24 -3.26 13.53
C LEU A 291 1.35 -1.81 14.03
N SER A 292 0.37 -1.29 14.76
CA SER A 292 0.44 0.06 15.34
C SER A 292 1.55 0.22 16.38
N GLN A 293 1.84 -0.79 17.19
CA GLN A 293 2.98 -0.76 18.11
C GLN A 293 4.33 -0.72 17.37
N LEU A 294 4.42 -1.42 16.25
CA LEU A 294 5.60 -1.36 15.38
C LEU A 294 5.75 0.02 14.72
N GLU A 295 4.64 0.68 14.39
CA GLU A 295 4.66 2.05 13.83
C GLU A 295 5.23 3.06 14.83
N GLU A 296 4.92 2.94 16.12
CA GLU A 296 5.52 3.77 17.17
C GLU A 296 7.02 3.46 17.37
N THR A 297 7.42 2.21 17.16
CA THR A 297 8.81 1.76 17.33
C THR A 297 9.69 2.19 16.14
N PHE A 298 9.15 2.14 14.93
CA PHE A 298 9.85 2.44 13.70
C PHE A 298 9.30 3.74 13.09
N ASP A 299 9.89 4.87 13.49
CA ASP A 299 9.60 6.14 12.86
C ASP A 299 10.05 6.11 11.39
N ALA A 300 9.11 6.39 10.48
CA ALA A 300 9.31 6.32 9.04
C ALA A 300 8.75 7.56 8.34
N MET A 301 9.55 8.11 7.43
CA MET A 301 9.17 9.25 6.61
C MET A 301 9.17 8.89 5.13
N PHE A 302 8.06 9.18 4.45
CA PHE A 302 7.93 9.04 3.01
C PHE A 302 8.03 10.42 2.34
N ILE A 303 8.98 10.56 1.41
CA ILE A 303 9.19 11.77 0.62
C ILE A 303 8.79 11.44 -0.82
N PHE A 304 7.68 12.02 -1.27
CA PHE A 304 7.18 11.86 -2.64
C PHE A 304 7.68 13.01 -3.52
N LEU A 305 8.31 12.66 -4.62
CA LEU A 305 8.74 13.62 -5.64
C LEU A 305 8.26 13.15 -7.02
N SER A 306 7.94 14.11 -7.88
CA SER A 306 7.50 13.89 -9.26
C SER A 306 8.24 14.82 -10.22
N ASP A 307 8.33 14.43 -11.49
CA ASP A 307 8.97 15.21 -12.57
C ASP A 307 10.41 15.61 -12.23
N ILE A 308 11.25 14.59 -12.06
CA ILE A 308 12.62 14.69 -11.58
C ILE A 308 13.58 14.56 -12.76
N PHE A 309 13.67 15.64 -13.53
CA PHE A 309 14.49 15.72 -14.73
C PHE A 309 16.00 15.61 -14.41
N LEU A 310 16.56 14.39 -14.52
CA LEU A 310 17.94 14.07 -14.14
C LEU A 310 18.99 14.65 -15.10
N ASP A 311 18.58 14.98 -16.32
CA ASP A 311 19.35 15.73 -17.31
C ASP A 311 19.57 17.20 -16.88
N SER A 312 18.65 17.77 -16.10
CA SER A 312 18.74 19.16 -15.64
C SER A 312 19.79 19.36 -14.53
N PRO A 313 20.81 20.23 -14.71
CA PRO A 313 21.75 20.59 -13.64
C PRO A 313 21.06 21.25 -12.44
N LYS A 314 19.97 22.00 -12.68
CA LYS A 314 19.20 22.68 -11.63
C LYS A 314 18.53 21.67 -10.70
N VAL A 315 17.91 20.64 -11.26
CA VAL A 315 17.27 19.56 -10.50
C VAL A 315 18.32 18.78 -9.70
N ARG A 316 19.45 18.43 -10.30
CA ARG A 316 20.56 17.76 -9.60
C ARG A 316 21.09 18.57 -8.40
N LYS A 317 21.24 19.89 -8.56
CA LYS A 317 21.62 20.78 -7.45
C LYS A 317 20.57 20.81 -6.34
N ALA A 318 19.28 20.84 -6.70
CA ALA A 318 18.18 20.80 -5.73
C ALA A 318 18.12 19.47 -4.99
N LEU A 319 18.33 18.34 -5.67
CA LEU A 319 18.42 17.01 -5.05
C LEU A 319 19.59 16.93 -4.07
N ASN A 320 20.75 17.50 -4.41
CA ASN A 320 21.87 17.57 -3.48
C ASN A 320 21.49 18.34 -2.20
N CYS A 321 20.86 19.50 -2.32
CA CYS A 321 20.37 20.29 -1.17
C CYS A 321 19.32 19.53 -0.34
N LEU A 322 18.44 18.78 -1.00
CA LEU A 322 17.43 17.96 -0.35
C LEU A 322 18.08 16.85 0.48
N PHE A 323 19.04 16.11 -0.10
CA PHE A 323 19.76 15.07 0.62
C PHE A 323 20.62 15.62 1.76
N ASP A 324 21.18 16.82 1.60
CA ASP A 324 21.90 17.52 2.66
C ASP A 324 21.02 17.68 3.91
N GLY A 325 19.80 18.23 3.73
CA GLY A 325 18.85 18.41 4.83
C GLY A 325 18.40 17.10 5.49
N PHE A 326 18.25 16.01 4.73
CA PHE A 326 17.90 14.70 5.29
C PHE A 326 19.09 13.94 5.89
N SER A 327 20.32 14.38 5.62
CA SER A 327 21.53 13.75 6.16
C SER A 327 21.73 14.06 7.65
N GLU A 328 21.19 15.19 8.12
CA GLU A 328 21.29 15.67 9.50
C GLU A 328 20.25 15.05 10.46
N ASN A 329 19.24 14.36 9.92
CA ASN A 329 18.15 13.77 10.72
C ASN A 329 18.57 12.52 11.50
N ASP A 330 17.79 12.18 12.54
CA ASP A 330 17.98 11.02 13.43
C ASP A 330 18.34 9.74 12.66
N PRO A 331 19.50 9.10 12.93
CA PRO A 331 19.93 7.87 12.26
C PRO A 331 18.97 6.68 12.39
N SER A 332 18.07 6.69 13.38
CA SER A 332 17.10 5.62 13.64
C SER A 332 15.89 5.67 12.71
N GLN A 333 15.52 6.85 12.20
CA GLN A 333 14.38 7.06 11.32
C GLN A 333 14.59 6.41 9.94
N LEU A 334 13.57 5.70 9.45
CA LEU A 334 13.53 5.12 8.11
C LEU A 334 13.10 6.18 7.09
N LEU A 335 13.83 6.30 5.98
CA LEU A 335 13.53 7.27 4.93
C LEU A 335 13.16 6.55 3.64
N PHE A 336 12.05 6.93 3.02
CA PHE A 336 11.58 6.41 1.75
C PHE A 336 11.48 7.53 0.73
N PHE A 337 12.42 7.59 -0.22
CA PHE A 337 12.35 8.49 -1.35
C PHE A 337 11.58 7.83 -2.48
N VAL A 338 10.35 8.27 -2.70
CA VAL A 338 9.47 7.80 -3.77
C VAL A 338 9.59 8.77 -4.93
N PHE A 339 10.42 8.39 -5.89
CA PHE A 339 10.69 9.13 -7.11
C PHE A 339 9.76 8.65 -8.22
N SER A 340 8.77 9.47 -8.54
CA SER A 340 7.95 9.28 -9.73
C SER A 340 8.51 10.12 -10.88
N GLY A 341 8.53 9.54 -12.09
CA GLY A 341 8.91 10.26 -13.29
C GLY A 341 7.99 11.48 -13.55
N GLU A 342 8.25 12.28 -14.58
CA GLU A 342 9.21 12.06 -15.68
C GLU A 342 10.69 12.22 -15.25
N PHE A 343 11.60 11.39 -15.76
CA PHE A 343 13.02 11.44 -15.37
C PHE A 343 13.93 12.23 -16.33
N LEU A 344 13.41 12.59 -17.50
CA LEU A 344 14.09 13.44 -18.48
C LEU A 344 13.18 14.59 -18.86
N SER A 345 13.75 15.77 -19.05
CA SER A 345 12.96 16.96 -19.41
C SER A 345 12.48 16.97 -20.86
N GLU A 346 13.14 16.21 -21.73
CA GLU A 346 12.85 16.13 -23.16
C GLU A 346 12.96 14.69 -23.68
N TYR A 347 12.42 14.46 -24.88
CA TYR A 347 12.56 13.19 -25.58
C TYR A 347 13.79 13.21 -26.49
N TYR A 348 14.72 12.29 -26.26
CA TYR A 348 16.03 12.22 -26.94
C TYR A 348 16.13 11.09 -27.98
N GLY A 349 15.01 10.48 -28.39
CA GLY A 349 14.99 9.45 -29.41
C GLY A 349 15.86 8.24 -29.07
N ILE A 350 16.76 7.86 -29.97
CA ILE A 350 17.63 6.67 -29.83
C ILE A 350 18.58 6.81 -28.62
N GLN A 351 18.90 8.04 -28.20
CA GLN A 351 19.81 8.31 -27.08
C GLN A 351 19.10 8.29 -25.70
N GLN A 352 17.77 8.17 -25.66
CA GLN A 352 16.96 8.22 -24.43
C GLN A 352 17.53 7.32 -23.33
N ALA A 353 17.84 6.06 -23.65
CA ALA A 353 18.35 5.10 -22.67
C ALA A 353 19.74 5.49 -22.14
N SER A 354 20.62 6.02 -22.99
CA SER A 354 21.97 6.44 -22.60
C SER A 354 21.94 7.67 -21.69
N ILE A 355 21.13 8.68 -22.05
CA ILE A 355 21.02 9.91 -21.27
C ILE A 355 20.36 9.63 -19.92
N LEU A 356 19.35 8.75 -19.89
CA LEU A 356 18.73 8.30 -18.65
C LEU A 356 19.72 7.54 -17.76
N GLN A 357 20.56 6.67 -18.33
CA GLN A 357 21.67 6.02 -17.61
C GLN A 357 22.64 7.03 -16.99
N ASP A 358 23.04 8.06 -17.75
CA ASP A 358 23.92 9.12 -17.25
C ASP A 358 23.25 9.94 -16.14
N GLY A 359 21.95 10.20 -16.25
CA GLY A 359 21.14 10.82 -15.19
C GLY A 359 21.13 10.01 -13.90
N PHE A 360 20.87 8.70 -13.98
CA PHE A 360 20.91 7.79 -12.83
C PHE A 360 22.31 7.64 -12.23
N LYS A 361 23.35 7.66 -13.08
CA LYS A 361 24.74 7.68 -12.61
C LYS A 361 25.04 8.95 -11.81
N ALA A 362 24.65 10.12 -12.33
CA ALA A 362 24.83 11.39 -11.63
C ALA A 362 24.06 11.43 -10.31
N LEU A 363 22.82 10.90 -10.29
CA LEU A 363 22.06 10.78 -9.05
C LEU A 363 22.75 9.88 -8.03
N ALA A 364 23.33 8.77 -8.48
CA ALA A 364 24.09 7.87 -7.62
C ALA A 364 25.32 8.55 -7.02
N ASP A 365 26.03 9.33 -7.83
CA ASP A 365 27.21 10.10 -7.39
C ASP A 365 26.84 11.12 -6.30
N ILE A 366 25.67 11.75 -6.40
CA ILE A 366 25.14 12.65 -5.38
C ILE A 366 24.85 11.87 -4.08
N VAL A 367 24.10 10.77 -4.15
CA VAL A 367 23.66 10.02 -2.96
C VAL A 367 24.85 9.40 -2.21
N VAL A 368 25.89 8.95 -2.92
CA VAL A 368 27.11 8.38 -2.30
C VAL A 368 27.87 9.38 -1.42
N ASN A 369 27.73 10.69 -1.67
CA ASN A 369 28.29 11.72 -0.79
C ASN A 369 27.64 11.75 0.60
N TYR A 370 26.53 11.03 0.79
CA TYR A 370 25.78 10.93 2.03
C TYR A 370 25.72 9.47 2.54
N PRO A 371 26.79 8.92 3.14
CA PRO A 371 26.86 7.52 3.57
C PRO A 371 25.74 7.07 4.52
N ASN A 372 25.23 8.00 5.34
CA ASN A 372 24.11 7.73 6.24
C ASN A 372 22.83 7.41 5.46
N LEU A 373 22.55 8.18 4.39
CA LEU A 373 21.40 7.94 3.52
C LEU A 373 21.56 6.64 2.73
N VAL A 374 22.75 6.35 2.20
CA VAL A 374 23.02 5.08 1.49
C VAL A 374 22.66 3.86 2.34
N LYS A 375 22.91 3.91 3.65
CA LYS A 375 22.65 2.79 4.57
C LYS A 375 21.18 2.66 4.97
N ARG A 376 20.49 3.77 5.25
CA ARG A 376 19.15 3.75 5.87
C ARG A 376 17.99 4.06 4.93
N ALA A 377 18.23 4.84 3.87
CA ALA A 377 17.17 5.27 2.97
C ALA A 377 16.84 4.19 1.94
N GLN A 378 15.57 4.15 1.55
CA GLN A 378 15.02 3.33 0.48
C GLN A 378 14.66 4.24 -0.70
N PHE A 379 15.14 3.89 -1.89
CA PHE A 379 14.87 4.64 -3.12
C PHE A 379 13.94 3.83 -4.01
N ILE A 380 12.78 4.41 -4.33
CA ILE A 380 11.71 3.76 -5.08
C ILE A 380 11.50 4.56 -6.35
N PHE A 381 11.71 3.92 -7.50
CA PHE A 381 11.54 4.58 -8.80
C PHE A 381 10.30 4.06 -9.52
N ILE A 382 9.41 4.99 -9.89
CA ILE A 382 8.13 4.75 -10.55
C ILE A 382 8.14 5.47 -11.91
N PRO A 383 7.98 4.76 -13.04
CA PRO A 383 8.05 5.38 -14.36
C PRO A 383 6.79 6.19 -14.69
N SER A 384 6.96 7.28 -15.44
CA SER A 384 5.88 8.00 -16.12
C SER A 384 5.52 7.36 -17.47
N SER A 385 4.64 8.01 -18.24
CA SER A 385 4.39 7.68 -19.66
C SER A 385 5.61 7.93 -20.55
N ALA A 386 6.39 8.98 -20.31
CA ALA A 386 7.54 9.33 -21.14
C ALA A 386 8.77 8.43 -20.87
N ASP A 387 8.82 7.78 -19.70
CA ASP A 387 9.89 6.86 -19.33
C ASP A 387 9.63 5.41 -19.80
N ALA A 388 8.40 5.10 -20.21
CA ALA A 388 7.98 3.75 -20.56
C ALA A 388 8.63 3.30 -21.88
N VAL A 389 9.31 2.15 -21.84
CA VAL A 389 10.11 1.67 -22.99
C VAL A 389 9.30 0.95 -24.05
N PHE A 390 8.16 0.35 -23.68
CA PHE A 390 7.41 -0.55 -24.56
C PHE A 390 6.05 0.01 -25.00
N THR A 391 5.21 0.42 -24.06
CA THR A 391 3.84 0.83 -24.33
C THR A 391 3.37 1.93 -23.38
N ASP A 392 2.62 2.90 -23.89
CA ASP A 392 1.88 3.88 -23.07
C ASP A 392 0.56 3.28 -22.56
N THR A 393 0.65 2.15 -21.86
CA THR A 393 -0.51 1.43 -21.31
C THR A 393 -0.35 1.26 -19.81
N ILE A 394 -1.46 1.38 -19.07
CA ILE A 394 -1.51 1.05 -17.65
C ILE A 394 -1.94 -0.42 -17.43
N PRO A 395 -1.34 -1.15 -16.48
CA PRO A 395 -0.19 -0.75 -15.66
C PRO A 395 1.14 -0.73 -16.44
N ARG A 396 1.93 0.32 -16.24
CA ARG A 396 3.26 0.46 -16.85
C ARG A 396 4.27 -0.41 -16.12
N GLN A 397 5.12 -1.08 -16.88
CA GLN A 397 6.22 -1.88 -16.33
C GLN A 397 7.29 -0.98 -15.70
N PRO A 398 8.05 -1.46 -14.71
CA PRO A 398 9.13 -0.69 -14.10
C PRO A 398 10.19 -0.26 -15.13
N LEU A 399 11.01 0.72 -14.77
CA LEU A 399 12.18 1.11 -15.57
C LEU A 399 13.06 -0.11 -15.87
N LEU A 400 13.72 -0.11 -17.04
CA LEU A 400 14.62 -1.18 -17.40
C LEU A 400 15.78 -1.28 -16.39
N PRO A 401 16.10 -2.48 -15.85
CA PRO A 401 17.21 -2.63 -14.92
C PRO A 401 18.56 -2.16 -15.46
N SER A 402 18.77 -2.26 -16.78
CA SER A 402 19.99 -1.76 -17.44
C SER A 402 20.14 -0.24 -17.37
N VAL A 403 19.02 0.49 -17.33
CA VAL A 403 19.02 1.96 -17.24
C VAL A 403 19.39 2.42 -15.83
N VAL A 404 18.90 1.72 -14.81
CA VAL A 404 19.12 2.07 -13.39
C VAL A 404 20.36 1.36 -12.81
N ALA A 405 21.02 0.50 -13.59
CA ALA A 405 22.20 -0.26 -13.15
C ALA A 405 23.32 0.62 -12.54
N PRO A 406 23.67 1.81 -13.09
CA PRO A 406 24.68 2.68 -12.48
C PRO A 406 24.31 3.09 -11.06
N PHE A 407 23.04 3.39 -10.79
CA PHE A 407 22.53 3.73 -9.46
C PHE A 407 22.57 2.54 -8.52
N LYS A 408 22.00 1.41 -8.94
CA LYS A 408 21.91 0.19 -8.15
C LYS A 408 23.28 -0.40 -7.78
N SER A 409 24.31 -0.15 -8.59
CA SER A 409 25.69 -0.56 -8.30
C SER A 409 26.29 0.12 -7.07
N LYS A 410 25.83 1.35 -6.75
CA LYS A 410 26.34 2.17 -5.64
C LYS A 410 25.39 2.21 -4.45
N VAL A 411 24.09 2.11 -4.70
CA VAL A 411 23.03 2.20 -3.69
C VAL A 411 22.21 0.91 -3.74
N GLN A 412 22.41 0.03 -2.76
CA GLN A 412 21.75 -1.29 -2.72
C GLN A 412 20.25 -1.20 -2.46
N ASN A 413 19.81 -0.23 -1.66
CA ASN A 413 18.42 0.00 -1.27
C ASN A 413 17.62 0.71 -2.38
N CYS A 414 17.50 0.04 -3.53
CA CYS A 414 16.86 0.56 -4.74
C CYS A 414 15.80 -0.42 -5.26
N THR A 415 14.55 0.02 -5.33
CA THR A 415 13.43 -0.77 -5.87
C THR A 415 12.83 -0.09 -7.09
N LEU A 416 12.63 -0.86 -8.16
CA LEU A 416 11.95 -0.42 -9.37
C LEU A 416 10.51 -0.90 -9.31
N ALA A 417 9.55 0.03 -9.29
CA ALA A 417 8.14 -0.26 -9.14
C ALA A 417 7.37 -0.02 -10.45
N THR A 418 6.20 -0.63 -10.59
CA THR A 418 5.26 -0.36 -11.69
C THR A 418 4.58 0.99 -11.50
N ASN A 419 3.90 1.49 -12.54
CA ASN A 419 3.00 2.63 -12.41
C ASN A 419 1.58 2.26 -12.88
N PRO A 420 0.57 2.20 -11.99
CA PRO A 420 0.66 2.46 -10.55
C PRO A 420 1.42 1.36 -9.79
N CYS A 421 1.76 1.63 -8.53
CA CYS A 421 2.17 0.62 -7.56
C CYS A 421 1.49 0.83 -6.22
N ARG A 422 1.51 -0.21 -5.37
CA ARG A 422 1.03 -0.13 -3.99
C ARG A 422 2.21 -0.29 -3.04
N ILE A 423 2.26 0.54 -2.01
CA ILE A 423 3.23 0.46 -0.94
C ILE A 423 2.44 0.16 0.33
N ARG A 424 2.77 -0.96 0.96
CA ARG A 424 2.24 -1.34 2.27
C ARG A 424 3.33 -1.08 3.29
N TYR A 425 3.05 -0.23 4.27
CA TYR A 425 3.94 0.02 5.41
C TYR A 425 3.18 -0.35 6.66
N LEU A 426 3.49 -1.49 7.25
CA LEU A 426 2.76 -2.02 8.41
C LEU A 426 1.23 -2.02 8.18
N SER A 427 0.46 -1.20 8.90
CA SER A 427 -1.00 -1.10 8.72
C SER A 427 -1.41 -0.17 7.56
N HIS A 428 -0.51 0.72 7.13
CA HIS A 428 -0.74 1.74 6.13
C HIS A 428 -0.73 1.18 4.69
N ARG A 429 -1.64 1.72 3.88
CA ARG A 429 -1.90 1.30 2.49
C ARG A 429 -1.80 2.51 1.57
N ILE A 430 -0.70 2.64 0.85
CA ILE A 430 -0.40 3.77 -0.01
C ILE A 430 -0.46 3.33 -1.48
N VAL A 431 -1.27 4.00 -2.31
CA VAL A 431 -1.29 3.78 -3.76
C VAL A 431 -0.58 4.96 -4.41
N VAL A 432 0.42 4.68 -5.24
CA VAL A 432 1.14 5.71 -5.99
C VAL A 432 0.82 5.54 -7.47
N PHE A 433 0.29 6.59 -8.08
CA PHE A 433 -0.06 6.63 -9.50
C PHE A 433 0.41 7.93 -10.11
N ARG A 434 1.36 7.84 -11.06
CA ARG A 434 1.90 8.99 -11.78
C ARG A 434 1.21 9.11 -13.14
N GLU A 435 0.39 10.15 -13.30
CA GLU A 435 -0.27 10.49 -14.56
C GLU A 435 -0.72 11.95 -14.51
N ASP A 436 -0.83 12.60 -15.66
CA ASP A 436 -1.42 13.94 -15.76
C ASP A 436 -2.95 13.85 -15.74
N ILE A 437 -3.48 13.20 -14.69
CA ILE A 437 -4.88 12.75 -14.64
C ILE A 437 -5.86 13.91 -14.67
N VAL A 438 -5.56 15.02 -13.98
CA VAL A 438 -6.43 16.21 -13.96
C VAL A 438 -6.58 16.77 -15.39
N SER A 439 -5.47 17.00 -16.08
CA SER A 439 -5.47 17.47 -17.47
C SER A 439 -6.18 16.51 -18.42
N ARG A 440 -5.98 15.18 -18.25
CA ARG A 440 -6.69 14.17 -19.05
C ARG A 440 -8.19 14.16 -18.78
N ILE A 441 -8.62 14.22 -17.52
CA ILE A 441 -10.04 14.28 -17.17
C ILE A 441 -10.65 15.55 -17.76
N CYS A 442 -10.06 16.72 -17.51
CA CYS A 442 -10.58 17.99 -18.01
C CYS A 442 -10.72 18.01 -19.54
N ARG A 443 -9.73 17.52 -20.30
CA ARG A 443 -9.83 17.47 -21.77
C ARG A 443 -10.94 16.57 -22.31
N ASN A 444 -11.32 15.54 -21.54
CA ASN A 444 -12.33 14.55 -21.95
C ASN A 444 -13.67 14.73 -21.21
N SER A 445 -13.80 15.78 -20.40
CA SER A 445 -15.05 16.08 -19.72
C SER A 445 -16.05 16.66 -20.69
N PHE A 446 -17.22 16.04 -20.79
CA PHE A 446 -18.34 16.58 -21.58
C PHE A 446 -19.22 17.51 -20.72
N TYR A 447 -19.08 17.45 -19.40
CA TYR A 447 -19.66 18.42 -18.45
C TYR A 447 -18.61 18.86 -17.44
N MET A 448 -18.50 20.19 -17.25
CA MET A 448 -17.69 20.83 -16.22
C MET A 448 -18.59 21.74 -15.37
N PRO A 449 -18.40 21.79 -14.04
CA PRO A 449 -19.11 22.75 -13.21
C PRO A 449 -18.79 24.19 -13.64
N ASN A 450 -19.81 25.07 -13.64
CA ASN A 450 -19.65 26.48 -13.99
C ASN A 450 -18.84 27.28 -12.96
N GLU A 451 -18.71 26.77 -11.74
CA GLU A 451 -17.97 27.38 -10.63
C GLU A 451 -16.92 26.39 -10.10
N MET A 452 -15.64 26.79 -10.09
CA MET A 452 -14.54 25.93 -9.60
C MET A 452 -14.65 25.59 -8.10
N GLU A 453 -15.44 26.34 -7.32
CA GLU A 453 -15.70 26.09 -5.89
C GLU A 453 -16.56 24.84 -5.64
N ASN A 454 -17.20 24.30 -6.67
CA ASN A 454 -18.01 23.07 -6.60
C ASN A 454 -17.18 21.80 -6.83
N ILE A 455 -15.87 21.89 -7.04
CA ILE A 455 -15.01 20.70 -6.93
C ILE A 455 -14.81 20.45 -5.44
N PRO A 456 -15.30 19.33 -4.87
CA PRO A 456 -15.20 19.10 -3.43
C PRO A 456 -13.74 19.21 -2.99
N GLU A 457 -13.44 20.22 -2.16
CA GLU A 457 -12.17 20.28 -1.45
C GLU A 457 -12.06 19.03 -0.58
N TYR A 458 -11.02 18.24 -0.82
CA TYR A 458 -10.67 17.12 0.04
C TYR A 458 -10.25 17.69 1.40
N LYS A 459 -11.18 17.78 2.35
CA LYS A 459 -10.82 18.10 3.73
C LYS A 459 -10.14 16.88 4.34
N HIS A 460 -8.86 17.08 4.69
CA HIS A 460 -7.97 16.11 5.33
C HIS A 460 -8.58 15.44 6.56
#